data_AF-B8Y0N4-F1
#
_entry.id   AF-B8Y0N4-F1
#
_cell.length_a   1.000
_cell.length_b   1.000
_cell.length_c   1.000
_cell.angle_alpha   90.00
_cell.angle_beta   90.00
_cell.angle_gamma   90.00
#
_symmetry.space_group_name_H-M   'P 1'
#
loop_
_entity.id
_entity.type
_entity.pdbx_description
1 polymer ?
#
loop_
_entity_poly.entity_id
_entity_poly.type
_entity_poly.pdbx_seq_one_letter_code
_entity_poly.pdbx_strand_id
1 'polypeptide(L)'
;ETYKNQGILAPGKDILGAKPGGGTHRLSGTSLATPIVSGVAAVLLSLQREQGETPDPQKIRQILLQSALPCDPDLPEETRRCLAGKLNVSGAITLLKGGKMAEEFPSVEVSEVQAAGCGCDGGLTNVGEATAAQQEQPAQGSVAAASPAAGAVPSNSPNLQDLIQSLPTPVTQQPMMPNPNLTANSVTASQAPSELADMGQLVYALGTLGYDFGTEARRDSFKQLMPPFDLGGGVMVPANPYDARQMVDYLGENISESRSLIWTLNIELTPVYAIDPTGPFAAEAYRALQELLAGQIQPENDTEYVERVSIPGILTGRKVKLFSGQVIPVIEPQSTRGLYGWKVNNLVSAAMDAVQAEDGAADEERIRKTLDGFLNRIYYDLRNLGTTSQDRALNFSVTNAFQAAQTFSQAVAVGMELDSITVEKSPFCRMDSDCWDVKLKFFDPENSRRAKKIYRFTM
;
A
#
# COMPACT_ATOMS: atom_id res chain seq x y z
N GLU A 1 23.19 -7.16 -2.08
CA GLU A 1 24.37 -7.58 -1.30
C GLU A 1 24.45 -6.99 0.11
N THR A 2 24.02 -5.74 0.33
CA THR A 2 24.06 -5.03 1.63
C THR A 2 23.49 -5.81 2.81
N TYR A 3 22.45 -6.62 2.59
CA TYR A 3 21.81 -7.43 3.65
C TYR A 3 22.71 -8.54 4.21
N LYS A 4 23.64 -9.09 3.40
CA LYS A 4 24.55 -10.15 3.83
C LYS A 4 25.49 -9.70 4.95
N ASN A 5 25.89 -8.43 4.96
CA ASN A 5 26.94 -7.93 5.86
C ASN A 5 26.41 -7.13 7.05
N GLN A 6 25.08 -7.03 7.20
CA GLN A 6 24.44 -6.18 8.22
C GLN A 6 23.53 -6.93 9.21
N GLY A 7 23.52 -8.27 9.16
CA GLY A 7 22.73 -9.09 10.08
C GLY A 7 23.56 -10.20 10.72
N ILE A 8 23.09 -10.66 11.88
CA ILE A 8 23.64 -11.80 12.62
C ILE A 8 22.52 -12.82 12.91
N LEU A 9 22.88 -14.09 13.02
CA LEU A 9 21.97 -15.15 13.43
C LEU A 9 21.91 -15.24 14.96
N ALA A 10 20.71 -15.39 15.51
CA ALA A 10 20.48 -15.67 16.92
C ALA A 10 19.49 -16.84 17.08
N PRO A 11 19.41 -17.47 18.26
CA PRO A 11 18.48 -18.58 18.49
C PRO A 11 17.04 -18.18 18.18
N GLY A 12 16.42 -18.85 17.21
CA GLY A 12 15.05 -18.57 16.79
C GLY A 12 14.16 -19.81 16.74
N LYS A 13 14.61 -20.94 17.28
CA LYS A 13 13.86 -22.21 17.27
C LYS A 13 13.54 -22.64 18.69
N ASP A 14 12.28 -22.98 18.92
CA ASP A 14 11.74 -23.51 20.19
C ASP A 14 12.03 -22.60 21.42
N ILE A 15 11.99 -21.29 21.19
CA ILE A 15 12.24 -20.25 22.19
C ILE A 15 11.05 -20.16 23.14
N LEU A 16 11.31 -20.27 24.45
CA LEU A 16 10.29 -20.18 25.48
C LEU A 16 9.87 -18.72 25.68
N GLY A 17 8.58 -18.43 25.56
CA GLY A 17 7.99 -17.11 25.78
C GLY A 17 6.76 -17.18 26.68
N ALA A 18 6.37 -16.03 27.25
CA ALA A 18 5.15 -15.91 28.04
C ALA A 18 3.91 -15.98 27.13
N LYS A 19 2.84 -16.62 27.62
CA LYS A 19 1.55 -16.71 26.92
C LYS A 19 0.51 -15.78 27.56
N PRO A 20 -0.31 -15.07 26.78
CA PRO A 20 -1.46 -14.33 27.31
C PRO A 20 -2.38 -15.23 28.14
N GLY A 21 -2.86 -14.71 29.28
CA GLY A 21 -3.64 -15.49 30.26
C GLY A 21 -2.78 -16.33 31.22
N GLY A 22 -1.46 -16.21 31.15
CA GLY A 22 -0.51 -16.91 32.02
C GLY A 22 0.17 -18.11 31.36
N GLY A 23 1.25 -18.59 31.97
CA GLY A 23 2.03 -19.73 31.50
C GLY A 23 3.07 -19.39 30.41
N THR A 24 3.64 -20.43 29.82
CA THR A 24 4.72 -20.33 28.81
C THR A 24 4.46 -21.21 27.60
N HIS A 25 4.93 -20.78 26.43
CA HIS A 25 4.85 -21.55 25.19
C HIS A 25 6.17 -21.47 24.41
N ARG A 26 6.48 -22.48 23.60
CA ARG A 26 7.67 -22.50 22.73
C ARG A 26 7.29 -22.12 21.32
N LEU A 27 7.98 -21.14 20.75
CA LEU A 27 7.74 -20.63 19.39
C LEU A 27 9.04 -20.60 18.59
N SER A 28 8.89 -20.68 17.27
CA SER A 28 10.00 -20.63 16.31
C SER A 28 9.77 -19.55 15.27
N GLY A 29 10.81 -18.81 14.90
CA GLY A 29 10.78 -17.73 13.93
C GLY A 29 11.86 -16.67 14.18
N THR A 30 12.19 -15.89 13.16
CA THR A 30 13.12 -14.75 13.30
C THR A 30 12.59 -13.70 14.27
N SER A 31 11.27 -13.54 14.37
CA SER A 31 10.60 -12.70 15.37
C SER A 31 10.94 -13.06 16.82
N LEU A 32 11.40 -14.29 17.08
CA LEU A 32 11.84 -14.75 18.41
C LEU A 32 13.36 -14.58 18.59
N ALA A 33 14.12 -14.57 17.50
CA ALA A 33 15.56 -14.30 17.52
C ALA A 33 15.88 -12.81 17.74
N THR A 34 15.10 -11.91 17.12
CA THR A 34 15.25 -10.45 17.25
C THR A 34 15.28 -9.97 18.72
N PRO A 35 14.30 -10.30 19.59
CA PRO A 35 14.30 -9.82 20.97
C PRO A 35 15.48 -10.35 21.80
N ILE A 36 16.08 -11.50 21.44
CA ILE A 36 17.31 -11.99 22.08
C ILE A 36 18.47 -11.03 21.79
N VAL A 37 18.65 -10.64 20.52
CA VAL A 37 19.68 -9.66 20.14
C VAL A 37 19.42 -8.30 20.78
N SER A 38 18.15 -7.85 20.82
CA SER A 38 17.77 -6.62 21.51
C SER A 38 18.10 -6.65 23.00
N GLY A 39 17.85 -7.78 23.67
CA GLY A 39 18.22 -7.99 25.07
C GLY A 39 19.73 -7.93 25.29
N VAL A 40 20.51 -8.60 24.44
CA VAL A 40 21.98 -8.54 24.51
C VAL A 40 22.49 -7.12 24.29
N ALA A 41 21.97 -6.40 23.30
CA ALA A 41 22.36 -5.02 23.06
C ALA A 41 22.05 -4.11 24.26
N ALA A 42 20.89 -4.27 24.90
CA ALA A 42 20.51 -3.53 26.10
C ALA A 42 21.44 -3.84 27.29
N VAL A 43 21.84 -5.10 27.46
CA VAL A 43 22.81 -5.50 28.49
C VAL A 43 24.18 -4.86 28.23
N LEU A 44 24.66 -4.85 26.98
CA LEU A 44 25.93 -4.22 26.63
C LEU A 44 25.92 -2.70 26.84
N LEU A 45 24.80 -2.03 26.51
CA LEU A 45 24.61 -0.61 26.82
C LEU A 45 24.60 -0.34 28.33
N SER A 46 24.01 -1.25 29.10
CA SER A 46 24.01 -1.17 30.57
C SER A 46 25.42 -1.34 31.13
N LEU A 47 26.22 -2.23 30.53
CA LEU A 47 27.62 -2.43 30.89
C LEU A 47 28.51 -1.22 30.56
N GLN A 48 28.27 -0.52 29.45
CA GLN A 48 28.94 0.76 29.16
C GLN A 48 28.67 1.79 30.26
N ARG A 49 27.40 1.91 30.66
CA ARG A 49 27.00 2.81 31.74
C ARG A 49 27.67 2.47 33.07
N GLU A 50 27.78 1.18 33.39
CA GLU A 50 28.46 0.70 34.60
C GLU A 50 29.96 1.05 34.60
N GLN A 51 30.59 1.06 33.42
CA GLN A 51 32.00 1.42 33.24
C GLN A 51 32.25 2.94 33.20
N GLY A 52 31.21 3.76 33.38
CA GLY A 52 31.29 5.21 33.27
C GLY A 52 31.42 5.72 31.84
N GLU A 53 31.22 4.87 30.82
CA GLU A 53 31.10 5.29 29.43
C GLU A 53 29.68 5.81 29.14
N THR A 54 29.57 6.75 28.20
CA THR A 54 28.27 7.15 27.64
C THR A 54 27.72 6.00 26.78
N PRO A 55 26.48 5.51 27.02
CA PRO A 55 25.91 4.43 26.22
C PRO A 55 25.79 4.81 24.73
N ASP A 56 26.40 4.01 23.85
CA ASP A 56 26.44 4.26 22.41
C ASP A 56 25.89 3.04 21.62
N PRO A 57 24.63 3.11 21.15
CA PRO A 57 24.01 2.04 20.38
C PRO A 57 24.71 1.70 19.08
N GLN A 58 25.37 2.67 18.42
CA GLN A 58 26.07 2.42 17.15
C GLN A 58 27.36 1.64 17.39
N LYS A 59 28.09 1.98 18.47
CA LYS A 59 29.26 1.20 18.92
C LYS A 59 28.87 -0.23 19.28
N ILE A 60 27.77 -0.43 20.01
CA ILE A 60 27.27 -1.78 20.33
C ILE A 60 26.88 -2.57 19.08
N ARG A 61 26.23 -1.93 18.09
CA ARG A 61 25.93 -2.56 16.80
C ARG A 61 27.19 -3.06 16.10
N GLN A 62 28.24 -2.23 16.05
CA GLN A 62 29.52 -2.60 15.43
C GLN A 62 30.18 -3.78 16.16
N ILE A 63 30.20 -3.75 17.50
CA ILE A 63 30.75 -4.84 18.33
C ILE A 63 30.02 -6.16 18.10
N LEU A 64 28.68 -6.13 17.99
CA LEU A 64 27.88 -7.34 17.73
C LEU A 64 28.15 -7.94 16.34
N LEU A 65 28.41 -7.10 15.34
CA LEU A 65 28.78 -7.55 13.99
C LEU A 65 30.22 -8.09 13.96
N GLN A 66 31.16 -7.41 14.61
CA GLN A 66 32.58 -7.80 14.64
C GLN A 66 32.84 -9.07 15.45
N SER A 67 32.06 -9.32 16.50
CA SER A 67 32.22 -10.51 17.33
C SER A 67 31.52 -11.76 16.78
N ALA A 68 30.68 -11.60 15.73
CA ALA A 68 29.86 -12.69 15.21
C ALA A 68 30.73 -13.87 14.73
N LEU A 69 30.36 -15.08 15.14
CA LEU A 69 31.08 -16.29 14.77
C LEU A 69 30.75 -16.68 13.32
N PRO A 70 31.75 -16.97 12.49
CA PRO A 70 31.49 -17.42 11.12
C PRO A 70 30.67 -18.71 11.12
N CYS A 71 30.04 -19.00 9.98
CA CYS A 71 29.32 -20.25 9.85
C CYS A 71 30.27 -21.44 9.74
N ASP A 72 29.72 -22.60 10.08
CA ASP A 72 30.45 -23.85 10.05
C ASP A 72 30.91 -24.14 8.61
N PRO A 73 32.22 -24.26 8.36
CA PRO A 73 32.74 -24.58 7.04
C PRO A 73 32.31 -25.98 6.56
N ASP A 74 31.80 -26.85 7.42
CA ASP A 74 31.40 -28.21 7.02
C ASP A 74 29.99 -28.27 6.39
N LEU A 75 29.25 -27.15 6.37
CA LEU A 75 27.94 -27.07 5.70
C LEU A 75 28.10 -26.82 4.18
N PRO A 76 27.29 -27.44 3.32
CA PRO A 76 27.27 -27.14 1.88
C PRO A 76 27.02 -25.65 1.61
N GLU A 77 27.72 -25.05 0.63
CA GLU A 77 27.64 -23.63 0.23
C GLU A 77 26.19 -23.11 0.10
N GLU A 78 25.30 -23.92 -0.49
CA GLU A 78 23.88 -23.59 -0.71
C GLU A 78 23.08 -23.40 0.59
N THR A 79 23.56 -23.98 1.70
CA THR A 79 23.00 -23.90 3.05
C THR A 79 23.71 -22.90 3.98
N ARG A 80 24.82 -22.28 3.55
CA ARG A 80 25.58 -21.29 4.35
C ARG A 80 24.93 -19.90 4.34
N ARG A 81 23.65 -19.81 4.72
CA ARG A 81 22.91 -18.54 4.82
C ARG A 81 23.09 -17.87 6.18
N CYS A 82 24.28 -17.36 6.44
CA CYS A 82 24.68 -16.94 7.79
C CYS A 82 24.91 -15.44 7.99
N LEU A 83 24.64 -14.62 6.97
CA LEU A 83 24.86 -13.19 7.03
C LEU A 83 26.30 -12.88 7.49
N ALA A 84 26.49 -12.00 8.48
CA ALA A 84 27.80 -11.71 9.06
C ALA A 84 28.28 -12.76 10.07
N GLY A 85 27.42 -13.67 10.53
CA GLY A 85 27.76 -14.74 11.48
C GLY A 85 26.70 -14.99 12.56
N LYS A 86 27.02 -15.87 13.52
CA LYS A 86 26.19 -16.22 14.68
C LYS A 86 26.52 -15.33 15.88
N LEU A 87 25.51 -14.92 16.64
CA LEU A 87 25.63 -14.09 17.83
C LEU A 87 26.64 -14.66 18.83
N ASN A 88 27.61 -13.82 19.23
CA ASN A 88 28.68 -14.18 20.17
C ASN A 88 28.74 -13.18 21.33
N VAL A 89 28.01 -13.50 22.41
CA VAL A 89 27.94 -12.61 23.58
C VAL A 89 29.30 -12.46 24.26
N SER A 90 30.07 -13.55 24.39
CA SER A 90 31.38 -13.53 25.04
C SER A 90 32.40 -12.69 24.25
N GLY A 91 32.42 -12.83 22.92
CA GLY A 91 33.24 -12.00 22.04
C GLY A 91 32.86 -10.52 22.12
N ALA A 92 31.56 -10.21 22.13
CA ALA A 92 31.05 -8.85 22.25
C ALA A 92 31.49 -8.19 23.57
N ILE A 93 31.41 -8.89 24.70
CA ILE A 93 31.86 -8.38 26.01
C ILE A 93 33.38 -8.16 26.02
N THR A 94 34.15 -9.04 25.38
CA THR A 94 35.61 -8.93 25.30
C THR A 94 36.03 -7.69 24.51
N LEU A 95 35.42 -7.48 23.33
CA LEU A 95 35.65 -6.29 22.51
C LEU A 95 35.21 -5.00 23.23
N LEU A 96 34.08 -5.04 23.95
CA LEU A 96 33.61 -3.89 24.71
C LEU A 96 34.56 -3.48 25.83
N LYS A 97 35.17 -4.45 26.53
CA LYS A 97 36.15 -4.21 27.61
C LYS A 97 37.57 -3.88 27.12
N GLY A 98 37.77 -3.73 25.81
CA GLY A 98 39.08 -3.43 25.21
C GLY A 98 40.05 -4.62 25.18
N GLY A 99 39.56 -5.86 25.37
CA GLY A 99 40.36 -7.06 25.18
C GLY A 99 40.57 -7.34 23.69
N LYS A 100 41.80 -7.67 23.28
CA LYS A 100 42.06 -8.20 21.94
C LYS A 100 41.46 -9.60 21.85
N MET A 101 40.65 -9.87 20.83
CA MET A 101 40.26 -11.24 20.49
C MET A 101 41.51 -12.05 20.15
N ALA A 102 41.61 -13.29 20.61
CA ALA A 102 42.66 -14.20 20.17
C ALA A 102 42.48 -14.42 18.65
N GLU A 103 43.50 -14.05 17.87
CA GLU A 103 43.52 -14.23 16.43
C GLU A 103 43.51 -15.72 16.10
N GLU A 104 42.51 -16.17 15.37
CA GLU A 104 42.64 -17.25 14.40
C GLU A 104 41.52 -17.14 13.34
N PHE A 105 41.92 -16.82 12.10
CA PHE A 105 41.24 -16.96 10.79
C PHE A 105 40.38 -15.78 10.26
N PRO A 106 40.40 -15.55 8.92
CA PRO A 106 40.87 -14.29 8.33
C PRO A 106 39.79 -13.22 8.17
N SER A 107 40.21 -11.98 8.39
CA SER A 107 39.49 -10.75 8.09
C SER A 107 39.27 -10.57 6.59
N VAL A 108 38.03 -10.32 6.18
CA VAL A 108 37.72 -9.80 4.85
C VAL A 108 38.10 -8.32 4.83
N GLU A 109 39.13 -7.99 4.06
CA GLU A 109 39.49 -6.61 3.75
C GLU A 109 38.42 -5.95 2.87
N VAL A 110 38.17 -4.67 3.15
CA VAL A 110 37.30 -3.81 2.34
C VAL A 110 38.15 -3.29 1.18
N SER A 111 38.00 -3.87 -0.02
CA SER A 111 38.66 -3.35 -1.21
C SER A 111 37.84 -2.25 -1.90
N GLU A 112 38.54 -1.14 -2.14
CA GLU A 112 38.15 0.01 -2.93
C GLU A 112 37.87 -0.33 -4.41
N VAL A 113 37.11 0.56 -5.03
CA VAL A 113 36.63 0.54 -6.42
C VAL A 113 37.76 0.87 -7.40
N GLN A 114 37.98 0.03 -8.42
CA GLN A 114 38.39 0.51 -9.76
C GLN A 114 38.04 -0.45 -10.90
N ALA A 115 37.69 0.13 -12.04
CA ALA A 115 37.13 -0.49 -13.23
C ALA A 115 38.18 -1.06 -14.21
N ALA A 116 37.80 -2.10 -14.98
CA ALA A 116 37.89 -2.17 -16.45
C ALA A 116 37.82 -3.63 -16.98
N GLY A 117 37.09 -3.83 -18.09
CA GLY A 117 37.66 -4.55 -19.25
C GLY A 117 37.27 -6.00 -19.51
N CYS A 118 36.29 -6.17 -20.42
CA CYS A 118 36.22 -7.09 -21.58
C CYS A 118 36.99 -8.43 -21.59
N GLY A 119 36.29 -9.53 -21.93
CA GLY A 119 36.93 -10.75 -22.46
C GLY A 119 35.93 -11.90 -22.67
N CYS A 120 35.74 -12.28 -23.93
CA CYS A 120 34.81 -13.31 -24.43
C CYS A 120 35.36 -14.75 -24.31
N ASP A 121 34.55 -15.71 -24.81
CA ASP A 121 34.73 -17.17 -24.94
C ASP A 121 34.42 -17.98 -23.67
N GLY A 122 33.54 -18.98 -23.66
CA GLY A 122 32.90 -19.74 -24.74
C GLY A 122 32.82 -21.21 -24.28
N GLY A 123 31.78 -21.95 -24.67
CA GLY A 123 31.87 -23.42 -24.74
C GLY A 123 30.93 -24.23 -23.85
N LEU A 124 29.85 -24.67 -24.49
CA LEU A 124 28.98 -25.81 -24.18
C LEU A 124 29.73 -27.08 -23.75
N THR A 125 29.09 -27.93 -22.94
CA THR A 125 28.95 -29.37 -23.28
C THR A 125 27.80 -30.02 -22.50
N ASN A 126 26.93 -30.69 -23.28
CA ASN A 126 25.98 -31.70 -22.84
C ASN A 126 26.72 -32.98 -22.44
N VAL A 127 26.16 -33.72 -21.46
CA VAL A 127 26.14 -35.19 -21.51
C VAL A 127 24.77 -35.64 -21.04
N GLY A 128 24.10 -36.43 -21.89
CA GLY A 128 22.87 -37.15 -21.58
C GLY A 128 23.09 -38.66 -21.44
N GLU A 129 21.96 -39.37 -21.46
CA GLU A 129 21.71 -40.83 -21.45
C GLU A 129 21.35 -41.40 -20.06
N ALA A 130 20.07 -41.74 -19.82
CA ALA A 130 19.34 -42.96 -20.25
C ALA A 130 19.66 -44.12 -19.28
N THR A 131 18.78 -45.01 -18.81
CA THR A 131 17.42 -45.46 -19.15
C THR A 131 17.02 -46.45 -18.03
N ALA A 132 15.73 -46.60 -17.72
CA ALA A 132 15.07 -47.91 -17.56
C ALA A 132 13.62 -47.71 -17.08
N ALA A 133 12.71 -48.32 -17.83
CA ALA A 133 11.26 -48.30 -17.68
C ALA A 133 10.75 -49.65 -17.15
N GLN A 134 9.41 -49.72 -17.00
CA GLN A 134 8.53 -50.90 -16.95
C GLN A 134 8.34 -51.54 -15.56
N GLN A 135 7.13 -51.91 -15.09
CA GLN A 135 5.81 -52.15 -15.72
C GLN A 135 4.70 -52.32 -14.63
N GLU A 136 3.52 -51.71 -14.81
CA GLU A 136 2.16 -52.30 -15.02
C GLU A 136 1.51 -53.07 -13.82
N GLN A 137 0.46 -52.55 -13.13
CA GLN A 137 -1.01 -52.58 -13.41
C GLN A 137 -1.74 -53.83 -12.82
N PRO A 138 -3.10 -53.96 -12.79
CA PRO A 138 -4.23 -52.99 -12.73
C PRO A 138 -5.43 -53.44 -11.83
N ALA A 139 -6.49 -52.61 -11.72
CA ALA A 139 -7.95 -52.93 -11.81
C ALA A 139 -8.79 -51.74 -11.28
N GLN A 140 -9.47 -50.91 -12.11
CA GLN A 140 -10.87 -51.03 -12.61
C GLN A 140 -11.88 -51.55 -11.57
N GLY A 141 -13.04 -50.96 -11.28
CA GLY A 141 -13.78 -49.80 -11.79
C GLY A 141 -15.25 -49.94 -11.34
N SER A 142 -16.02 -48.84 -11.24
CA SER A 142 -17.47 -48.80 -11.57
C SER A 142 -18.10 -47.45 -11.24
N VAL A 143 -18.88 -46.99 -12.21
CA VAL A 143 -19.79 -45.85 -12.25
C VAL A 143 -21.06 -46.08 -11.41
N ALA A 144 -21.69 -45.01 -10.89
CA ALA A 144 -23.14 -44.79 -10.97
C ALA A 144 -23.55 -43.42 -10.40
N ALA A 145 -24.29 -42.67 -11.21
CA ALA A 145 -25.08 -41.51 -10.83
C ALA A 145 -26.47 -41.94 -10.34
N ALA A 146 -27.08 -41.19 -9.41
CA ALA A 146 -28.53 -40.94 -9.34
C ALA A 146 -28.90 -40.00 -8.16
N SER A 147 -29.44 -38.82 -8.48
CA SER A 147 -30.54 -38.18 -7.73
C SER A 147 -31.86 -38.85 -8.15
N PRO A 148 -33.00 -38.81 -7.40
CA PRO A 148 -33.75 -37.56 -7.15
C PRO A 148 -34.62 -37.46 -5.85
N ALA A 149 -35.07 -36.21 -5.64
CA ALA A 149 -36.39 -35.73 -5.18
C ALA A 149 -36.84 -35.75 -3.70
N ALA A 150 -37.01 -34.50 -3.21
CA ALA A 150 -38.25 -33.88 -2.69
C ALA A 150 -38.76 -34.14 -1.25
N GLY A 151 -38.91 -33.03 -0.51
CA GLY A 151 -40.10 -32.73 0.30
C GLY A 151 -39.87 -32.51 1.80
N ALA A 152 -39.86 -31.25 2.25
CA ALA A 152 -40.69 -30.72 3.36
C ALA A 152 -40.24 -29.32 3.78
N VAL A 153 -41.20 -28.39 3.77
CA VAL A 153 -41.14 -27.01 4.28
C VAL A 153 -41.38 -27.04 5.80
N PRO A 154 -40.90 -26.04 6.56
CA PRO A 154 -41.87 -25.32 7.37
C PRO A 154 -41.71 -23.81 7.31
N SER A 155 -42.85 -23.17 7.04
CA SER A 155 -43.14 -21.76 7.21
C SER A 155 -43.14 -21.41 8.70
N ASN A 156 -42.49 -20.31 9.11
CA ASN A 156 -42.83 -19.65 10.37
C ASN A 156 -42.69 -18.14 10.21
N SER A 157 -43.82 -17.47 10.21
CA SER A 157 -43.98 -16.02 10.25
C SER A 157 -43.60 -15.51 11.66
N PRO A 158 -42.89 -14.38 11.79
CA PRO A 158 -42.61 -13.80 13.11
C PRO A 158 -43.85 -13.09 13.66
N ASN A 159 -44.18 -13.40 14.91
CA ASN A 159 -45.30 -12.84 15.67
C ASN A 159 -44.95 -11.41 16.14
N LEU A 160 -45.90 -10.49 16.00
CA LEU A 160 -45.73 -9.04 16.14
C LEU A 160 -46.20 -8.56 17.52
N GLN A 161 -45.63 -9.14 18.59
CA GLN A 161 -46.06 -8.85 19.97
C GLN A 161 -44.96 -8.62 21.03
N ASP A 162 -43.66 -8.63 20.69
CA ASP A 162 -42.58 -8.42 21.67
C ASP A 162 -41.94 -7.01 21.66
N LEU A 163 -42.58 -6.01 21.03
CA LEU A 163 -42.00 -4.67 20.89
C LEU A 163 -42.34 -3.65 21.98
N ILE A 164 -42.90 -4.04 23.12
CA ILE A 164 -43.20 -3.10 24.21
C ILE A 164 -43.01 -3.78 25.57
N GLN A 165 -41.80 -3.75 26.13
CA GLN A 165 -41.51 -3.70 27.58
C GLN A 165 -40.00 -3.81 27.85
N SER A 166 -39.34 -2.68 28.12
CA SER A 166 -38.42 -2.52 29.26
C SER A 166 -37.68 -1.17 29.18
N LEU A 167 -38.27 -0.15 29.80
CA LEU A 167 -37.55 1.03 30.26
C LEU A 167 -36.62 0.64 31.44
N PRO A 168 -35.42 1.26 31.59
CA PRO A 168 -34.51 0.95 32.69
C PRO A 168 -35.00 1.54 34.02
N THR A 169 -34.98 0.73 35.07
CA THR A 169 -35.17 1.15 36.46
C THR A 169 -33.82 1.52 37.12
N PRO A 170 -33.79 2.49 38.06
CA PRO A 170 -32.57 2.94 38.71
C PRO A 170 -32.18 1.99 39.86
N VAL A 171 -30.92 1.56 39.89
CA VAL A 171 -30.39 0.74 41.00
C VAL A 171 -29.74 1.62 42.06
N THR A 172 -30.18 1.34 43.28
CA THR A 172 -29.96 1.97 44.58
C THR A 172 -28.50 1.94 45.04
N GLN A 173 -28.03 3.05 45.62
CA GLN A 173 -26.76 3.16 46.34
C GLN A 173 -26.84 2.49 47.72
N GLN A 174 -25.79 1.76 48.11
CA GLN A 174 -25.41 1.46 49.49
C GLN A 174 -23.92 1.03 49.57
N PRO A 175 -23.24 1.09 50.73
CA PRO A 175 -22.09 1.99 50.92
C PRO A 175 -20.70 1.32 50.97
N MET A 176 -19.68 2.18 50.81
CA MET A 176 -18.24 1.92 50.94
C MET A 176 -17.82 1.18 52.22
N MET A 177 -16.88 0.24 52.07
CA MET A 177 -15.79 0.01 53.03
C MET A 177 -14.46 -0.09 52.25
N PRO A 178 -13.34 0.43 52.78
CA PRO A 178 -12.09 0.59 52.06
C PRO A 178 -11.14 -0.59 52.29
N ASN A 179 -10.40 -1.01 51.26
CA ASN A 179 -9.08 -1.63 51.47
C ASN A 179 -8.23 -1.63 50.19
N PRO A 180 -6.90 -1.79 50.28
CA PRO A 180 -5.96 -0.77 49.82
C PRO A 180 -4.93 -1.41 48.90
N ASN A 181 -5.00 -1.16 47.60
CA ASN A 181 -3.86 -1.39 46.69
C ASN A 181 -4.24 -0.86 45.31
N LEU A 182 -4.01 0.43 45.09
CA LEU A 182 -3.90 0.98 43.74
C LEU A 182 -2.52 0.58 43.19
N THR A 183 -2.38 -0.68 42.80
CA THR A 183 -1.34 -1.06 41.83
C THR A 183 -1.71 -0.44 40.50
N ALA A 184 -0.74 0.26 39.92
CA ALA A 184 -0.85 1.04 38.69
C ALA A 184 -1.72 0.37 37.62
N ASN A 185 -2.61 1.17 37.00
CA ASN A 185 -3.30 0.80 35.77
C ASN A 185 -2.25 0.34 34.76
N SER A 186 -2.20 -0.97 34.48
CA SER A 186 -1.43 -1.50 33.37
C SER A 186 -2.09 -0.98 32.10
N VAL A 187 -1.45 -0.01 31.44
CA VAL A 187 -1.78 0.33 30.06
C VAL A 187 -1.40 -0.89 29.22
N THR A 188 -2.41 -1.64 28.77
CA THR A 188 -2.20 -2.66 27.73
C THR A 188 -1.76 -1.92 26.49
N ALA A 189 -0.47 -2.00 26.16
CA ALA A 189 0.03 -1.53 24.87
C ALA A 189 -0.74 -2.30 23.79
N SER A 190 -1.39 -1.58 22.88
CA SER A 190 -1.99 -2.18 21.69
C SER A 190 -0.89 -2.94 20.95
N GLN A 191 -0.87 -4.27 21.05
CA GLN A 191 -0.02 -5.07 20.19
C GLN A 191 -0.48 -4.84 18.76
N ALA A 192 0.42 -4.37 17.90
CA ALA A 192 0.27 -4.59 16.48
C ALA A 192 0.19 -6.12 16.27
N PRO A 193 -0.78 -6.64 15.51
CA PRO A 193 -0.82 -8.06 15.17
C PRO A 193 0.54 -8.48 14.64
N SER A 194 1.19 -9.42 15.33
CA SER A 194 2.53 -9.95 14.97
C SER A 194 2.49 -10.84 13.73
N GLU A 195 1.29 -11.10 13.24
CA GLU A 195 1.03 -11.49 11.87
C GLU A 195 0.35 -10.28 11.22
N LEU A 196 1.14 -9.43 10.54
CA LEU A 196 0.56 -8.72 9.41
C LEU A 196 0.09 -9.84 8.49
N ALA A 197 -1.23 -10.13 8.52
CA ALA A 197 -1.86 -10.87 7.46
C ALA A 197 -1.29 -10.28 6.17
N ASP A 198 -0.72 -11.12 5.31
CA ASP A 198 -0.16 -10.70 4.03
C ASP A 198 -1.21 -9.79 3.38
N MET A 199 -1.02 -8.45 3.46
CA MET A 199 -2.07 -7.47 3.18
C MET A 199 -2.28 -7.32 1.67
N GLY A 200 -1.96 -8.39 0.94
CA GLY A 200 -1.75 -8.43 -0.48
C GLY A 200 -0.73 -7.40 -0.95
N GLN A 201 -0.54 -7.37 -2.26
CA GLN A 201 0.24 -6.32 -2.88
C GLN A 201 -0.59 -5.03 -2.87
N LEU A 202 -0.09 -3.99 -2.19
CA LEU A 202 -0.72 -2.67 -2.20
C LEU A 202 -0.64 -2.04 -3.58
N VAL A 203 -1.73 -1.39 -3.99
CA VAL A 203 -1.84 -0.60 -5.21
C VAL A 203 -2.30 0.80 -4.86
N TYR A 204 -1.66 1.80 -5.45
CA TYR A 204 -2.13 3.18 -5.44
C TYR A 204 -2.15 3.68 -6.88
N ALA A 205 -3.31 3.63 -7.52
CA ALA A 205 -3.43 3.88 -8.96
C ALA A 205 -4.18 5.18 -9.24
N LEU A 206 -3.78 5.83 -10.34
CA LEU A 206 -4.37 7.06 -10.85
C LEU A 206 -4.98 6.80 -12.21
N GLY A 207 -6.05 7.50 -12.55
CA GLY A 207 -6.68 7.36 -13.86
C GLY A 207 -8.04 8.01 -13.94
N THR A 208 -8.90 7.48 -14.80
CA THR A 208 -10.31 7.84 -14.92
C THR A 208 -11.19 6.64 -14.62
N LEU A 209 -12.32 6.87 -13.94
CA LEU A 209 -13.32 5.84 -13.71
C LEU A 209 -14.09 5.54 -14.98
N GLY A 210 -14.41 4.27 -15.14
CA GLY A 210 -15.40 3.77 -16.09
C GLY A 210 -16.17 2.62 -15.47
N TYR A 211 -17.08 2.05 -16.26
CA TYR A 211 -17.80 0.85 -15.90
C TYR A 211 -17.91 -0.07 -17.11
N ASP A 212 -18.05 -1.36 -16.84
CA ASP A 212 -18.22 -2.40 -17.84
C ASP A 212 -19.28 -3.41 -17.36
N PHE A 213 -20.01 -4.00 -18.31
CA PHE A 213 -21.09 -4.93 -17.99
C PHE A 213 -20.61 -6.38 -17.80
N GLY A 214 -19.45 -6.73 -18.38
CA GLY A 214 -18.89 -8.07 -18.44
C GLY A 214 -19.66 -9.05 -19.33
N THR A 215 -20.99 -9.06 -19.26
CA THR A 215 -21.87 -10.00 -19.96
C THR A 215 -23.05 -9.30 -20.63
N GLU A 216 -23.60 -9.90 -21.68
CA GLU A 216 -24.80 -9.42 -22.37
C GLU A 216 -26.03 -9.43 -21.44
N ALA A 217 -26.16 -10.44 -20.59
CA ALA A 217 -27.26 -10.54 -19.64
C ALA A 217 -27.32 -9.33 -18.71
N ARG A 218 -26.17 -8.93 -18.15
CA ARG A 218 -26.09 -7.78 -17.26
C ARG A 218 -26.39 -6.46 -17.99
N ARG A 219 -25.85 -6.29 -19.20
CA ARG A 219 -26.17 -5.15 -20.06
C ARG A 219 -27.68 -5.06 -20.33
N ASP A 220 -28.33 -6.19 -20.61
CA ASP A 220 -29.77 -6.22 -20.88
C ASP A 220 -30.59 -5.83 -19.65
N SER A 221 -30.18 -6.25 -18.45
CA SER A 221 -30.82 -5.80 -17.20
C SER A 221 -30.83 -4.28 -17.06
N PHE A 222 -29.70 -3.60 -17.30
CA PHE A 222 -29.66 -2.13 -17.25
C PHE A 222 -30.52 -1.48 -18.33
N LYS A 223 -30.60 -2.06 -19.54
CA LYS A 223 -31.51 -1.56 -20.58
C LYS A 223 -32.98 -1.60 -20.19
N GLN A 224 -33.37 -2.59 -19.40
CA GLN A 224 -34.76 -2.76 -18.95
C GLN A 224 -35.09 -1.92 -17.72
N LEU A 225 -34.12 -1.76 -16.80
CA LEU A 225 -34.32 -1.07 -15.52
C LEU A 225 -34.16 0.45 -15.61
N MET A 226 -33.30 0.94 -16.50
CA MET A 226 -33.07 2.38 -16.62
C MET A 226 -34.30 3.08 -17.22
N PRO A 227 -34.73 4.21 -16.64
CA PRO A 227 -35.89 4.95 -17.12
C PRO A 227 -35.63 5.54 -18.51
N PRO A 228 -36.66 5.69 -19.35
CA PRO A 228 -36.55 6.42 -20.62
C PRO A 228 -36.03 7.84 -20.39
N PHE A 229 -35.17 8.32 -21.28
CA PHE A 229 -34.53 9.63 -21.17
C PHE A 229 -35.26 10.65 -22.05
N ASP A 230 -35.50 11.86 -21.54
CA ASP A 230 -36.06 12.96 -22.33
C ASP A 230 -34.91 13.75 -22.97
N LEU A 231 -34.83 13.74 -24.31
CA LEU A 231 -33.84 14.53 -25.07
C LEU A 231 -34.16 16.04 -25.09
N GLY A 232 -35.26 16.45 -24.45
CA GLY A 232 -35.79 17.80 -24.46
C GLY A 232 -36.95 17.93 -25.44
N GLY A 233 -37.96 18.71 -25.03
CA GLY A 233 -39.18 18.89 -25.83
C GLY A 233 -40.19 17.73 -25.72
N GLY A 234 -40.07 16.85 -24.71
CA GLY A 234 -41.01 15.76 -24.46
C GLY A 234 -40.80 14.53 -25.34
N VAL A 235 -39.63 14.39 -25.97
CA VAL A 235 -39.29 13.24 -26.80
C VAL A 235 -38.57 12.20 -25.94
N MET A 236 -39.34 11.21 -25.48
CA MET A 236 -38.82 10.10 -24.70
C MET A 236 -38.08 9.12 -25.62
N VAL A 237 -36.79 8.93 -25.37
CA VAL A 237 -35.98 7.89 -26.01
C VAL A 237 -35.70 6.74 -25.04
N PRO A 238 -35.50 5.51 -25.56
CA PRO A 238 -35.05 4.40 -24.73
C PRO A 238 -33.76 4.74 -24.00
N ALA A 239 -33.63 4.25 -22.77
CA ALA A 239 -32.42 4.44 -21.97
C ALA A 239 -31.19 3.89 -22.71
N ASN A 240 -30.07 4.61 -22.61
CA ASN A 240 -28.80 4.18 -23.14
C ASN A 240 -27.81 3.88 -22.00
N PRO A 241 -27.60 2.61 -21.63
CA PRO A 241 -26.68 2.25 -20.56
C PRO A 241 -25.21 2.57 -20.83
N TYR A 242 -24.84 2.91 -22.07
CA TYR A 242 -23.48 3.35 -22.41
C TYR A 242 -23.27 4.86 -22.19
N ASP A 243 -24.36 5.60 -22.01
CA ASP A 243 -24.27 7.01 -21.65
C ASP A 243 -24.02 7.11 -20.14
N ALA A 244 -22.81 7.54 -19.78
CA ALA A 244 -22.41 7.70 -18.39
C ALA A 244 -23.30 8.70 -17.63
N ARG A 245 -23.91 9.68 -18.31
CA ARG A 245 -24.83 10.65 -17.68
C ARG A 245 -26.08 9.93 -17.16
N GLN A 246 -26.74 9.18 -18.03
CA GLN A 246 -27.91 8.40 -17.67
C GLN A 246 -27.59 7.33 -16.61
N MET A 247 -26.41 6.70 -16.70
CA MET A 247 -25.98 5.71 -15.72
C MET A 247 -25.76 6.34 -14.34
N VAL A 248 -25.09 7.49 -14.26
CA VAL A 248 -24.85 8.21 -13.00
C VAL A 248 -26.17 8.60 -12.34
N ASP A 249 -27.11 9.14 -13.11
CA ASP A 249 -28.44 9.53 -12.61
C ASP A 249 -29.19 8.31 -12.05
N TYR A 250 -29.21 7.20 -12.80
CA TYR A 250 -29.84 5.95 -12.38
C TYR A 250 -29.24 5.38 -11.09
N LEU A 251 -27.90 5.36 -10.99
CA LEU A 251 -27.19 4.86 -9.81
C LEU A 251 -27.30 5.80 -8.60
N GLY A 252 -27.56 7.09 -8.83
CA GLY A 252 -27.83 8.06 -7.76
C GLY A 252 -29.11 7.71 -6.99
N GLU A 253 -30.13 7.24 -7.69
CA GLU A 253 -31.38 6.75 -7.07
C GLU A 253 -31.28 5.28 -6.61
N ASN A 254 -30.50 4.45 -7.31
CA ASN A 254 -30.44 3.00 -7.12
C ASN A 254 -29.01 2.50 -6.84
N ILE A 255 -28.38 2.99 -5.77
CA ILE A 255 -26.97 2.72 -5.48
C ILE A 255 -26.63 1.22 -5.31
N SER A 256 -27.61 0.38 -4.94
CA SER A 256 -27.41 -1.07 -4.83
C SER A 256 -27.00 -1.72 -6.15
N GLU A 257 -27.45 -1.16 -7.29
CA GLU A 257 -27.11 -1.66 -8.63
C GLU A 257 -25.67 -1.36 -9.04
N SER A 258 -24.97 -0.46 -8.34
CA SER A 258 -23.54 -0.21 -8.56
C SER A 258 -22.70 -1.47 -8.37
N ARG A 259 -23.15 -2.41 -7.51
CA ARG A 259 -22.47 -3.71 -7.32
C ARG A 259 -22.58 -4.63 -8.54
N SER A 260 -23.60 -4.45 -9.36
CA SER A 260 -23.79 -5.24 -10.56
C SER A 260 -22.69 -4.89 -11.59
N LEU A 261 -22.28 -3.63 -11.69
CA LEU A 261 -21.28 -3.16 -12.64
C LEU A 261 -19.85 -3.58 -12.28
N ILE A 262 -19.03 -3.81 -13.31
CA ILE A 262 -17.57 -3.90 -13.15
C ILE A 262 -17.05 -2.47 -13.23
N TRP A 263 -16.66 -1.89 -12.10
CA TRP A 263 -16.01 -0.58 -12.09
C TRP A 263 -14.59 -0.73 -12.62
N THR A 264 -14.19 0.12 -13.55
CA THR A 264 -12.85 0.08 -14.15
C THR A 264 -12.09 1.35 -13.83
N LEU A 265 -10.80 1.20 -13.55
CA LEU A 265 -9.85 2.30 -13.56
C LEU A 265 -9.11 2.27 -14.88
N ASN A 266 -9.19 3.38 -15.61
CA ASN A 266 -8.66 3.51 -16.95
C ASN A 266 -7.47 4.47 -16.96
N ILE A 267 -6.44 4.12 -17.71
CA ILE A 267 -5.31 4.99 -17.99
C ILE A 267 -5.35 5.27 -19.50
N GLU A 268 -5.61 6.52 -19.89
CA GLU A 268 -5.75 6.94 -21.31
C GLU A 268 -6.65 6.00 -22.12
N LEU A 269 -7.85 5.71 -21.58
CA LEU A 269 -8.87 4.83 -22.17
C LEU A 269 -8.57 3.33 -22.09
N THR A 270 -7.42 2.91 -21.57
CA THR A 270 -7.12 1.48 -21.36
C THR A 270 -7.52 1.08 -19.94
N PRO A 271 -8.47 0.13 -19.77
CA PRO A 271 -8.80 -0.38 -18.45
C PRO A 271 -7.61 -1.20 -17.91
N VAL A 272 -7.08 -0.78 -16.76
CA VAL A 272 -5.92 -1.41 -16.11
C VAL A 272 -6.30 -2.22 -14.88
N TYR A 273 -7.33 -1.79 -14.16
CA TYR A 273 -7.83 -2.46 -12.97
C TYR A 273 -9.35 -2.49 -12.96
N ALA A 274 -9.91 -3.59 -12.42
CA ALA A 274 -11.28 -3.61 -11.96
C ALA A 274 -11.31 -3.28 -10.47
N ILE A 275 -12.24 -2.42 -10.07
CA ILE A 275 -12.42 -1.99 -8.68
C ILE A 275 -13.59 -2.79 -8.09
N ASP A 276 -13.31 -3.59 -7.07
CA ASP A 276 -14.32 -4.40 -6.39
C ASP A 276 -14.29 -4.10 -4.88
N PRO A 277 -15.05 -3.09 -4.43
CA PRO A 277 -15.18 -2.79 -3.01
C PRO A 277 -15.84 -3.95 -2.26
N THR A 278 -15.16 -4.49 -1.26
CA THR A 278 -15.73 -5.52 -0.37
C THR A 278 -15.66 -5.11 1.10
N GLY A 279 -16.27 -5.94 1.96
CA GLY A 279 -16.28 -5.70 3.41
C GLY A 279 -17.31 -4.66 3.87
N PRO A 280 -17.17 -4.18 5.13
CA PRO A 280 -18.18 -3.35 5.78
C PRO A 280 -18.40 -1.97 5.13
N PHE A 281 -17.41 -1.45 4.41
CA PHE A 281 -17.45 -0.12 3.78
C PHE A 281 -17.72 -0.17 2.27
N ALA A 282 -18.17 -1.33 1.75
CA ALA A 282 -18.39 -1.50 0.32
C ALA A 282 -19.46 -0.54 -0.22
N ALA A 283 -20.54 -0.33 0.51
CA ALA A 283 -21.63 0.55 0.11
C ALA A 283 -21.17 2.01 -0.02
N GLU A 284 -20.38 2.49 0.93
CA GLU A 284 -19.80 3.83 0.92
C GLU A 284 -18.76 3.99 -0.18
N ALA A 285 -17.97 2.96 -0.45
CA ALA A 285 -17.02 2.96 -1.57
C ALA A 285 -17.73 3.01 -2.92
N TYR A 286 -18.81 2.24 -3.12
CA TYR A 286 -19.62 2.34 -4.35
C TYR A 286 -20.28 3.72 -4.50
N ARG A 287 -20.73 4.34 -3.41
CA ARG A 287 -21.23 5.72 -3.43
C ARG A 287 -20.14 6.69 -3.86
N ALA A 288 -18.93 6.58 -3.29
CA ALA A 288 -17.80 7.41 -3.68
C ALA A 288 -17.42 7.22 -5.16
N LEU A 289 -17.44 5.98 -5.67
CA LEU A 289 -17.18 5.72 -7.09
C LEU A 289 -18.23 6.36 -8.01
N GLN A 290 -19.51 6.32 -7.61
CA GLN A 290 -20.60 6.98 -8.33
C GLN A 290 -20.44 8.50 -8.32
N GLU A 291 -20.13 9.11 -7.17
CA GLU A 291 -19.88 10.55 -7.05
C GLU A 291 -18.69 11.00 -7.89
N LEU A 292 -17.60 10.22 -7.91
CA LEU A 292 -16.42 10.49 -8.73
C LEU A 292 -16.73 10.38 -10.23
N LEU A 293 -17.53 9.38 -10.64
CA LEU A 293 -17.99 9.26 -12.02
C LEU A 293 -18.92 10.43 -12.40
N ALA A 294 -19.77 10.86 -11.48
CA ALA A 294 -20.64 12.03 -11.65
C ALA A 294 -19.85 13.33 -11.86
N GLY A 295 -18.71 13.47 -11.19
CA GLY A 295 -17.78 14.57 -11.40
C GLY A 295 -17.10 14.52 -12.77
N GLN A 296 -16.75 13.33 -13.26
CA GLN A 296 -16.06 13.17 -14.57
C GLN A 296 -16.94 13.49 -15.78
N ILE A 297 -18.27 13.39 -15.65
CA ILE A 297 -19.20 13.68 -16.75
C ILE A 297 -19.61 15.16 -16.83
N GLN A 298 -19.23 15.96 -15.84
CA GLN A 298 -19.49 17.39 -15.84
C GLN A 298 -18.75 18.09 -16.98
N PRO A 299 -19.23 19.24 -17.46
CA PRO A 299 -18.49 20.08 -18.39
C PRO A 299 -17.11 20.48 -17.83
N GLU A 300 -16.08 20.57 -18.67
CA GLU A 300 -14.71 20.91 -18.24
C GLU A 300 -14.59 22.27 -17.54
N ASN A 301 -15.53 23.18 -17.79
CA ASN A 301 -15.61 24.50 -17.16
C ASN A 301 -16.38 24.50 -15.82
N ASP A 302 -16.94 23.38 -15.41
CA ASP A 302 -17.66 23.25 -14.14
C ASP A 302 -16.68 23.12 -12.96
N THR A 303 -17.00 23.74 -11.84
CA THR A 303 -16.21 23.62 -10.59
C THR A 303 -16.20 22.20 -10.04
N GLU A 304 -17.23 21.42 -10.33
CA GLU A 304 -17.37 20.03 -9.90
C GLU A 304 -16.72 19.03 -10.86
N TYR A 305 -16.14 19.49 -11.98
CA TYR A 305 -15.46 18.64 -12.95
C TYR A 305 -14.27 17.92 -12.33
N VAL A 306 -14.33 16.59 -12.37
CA VAL A 306 -13.25 15.71 -11.93
C VAL A 306 -12.48 15.24 -13.15
N GLU A 307 -11.22 15.64 -13.27
CA GLU A 307 -10.40 15.22 -14.42
C GLU A 307 -9.82 13.81 -14.19
N ARG A 308 -9.43 13.51 -12.95
CA ARG A 308 -8.74 12.27 -12.57
C ARG A 308 -9.14 11.83 -11.18
N VAL A 309 -8.96 10.53 -10.93
CA VAL A 309 -9.20 9.91 -9.63
C VAL A 309 -7.95 9.22 -9.11
N SER A 310 -7.88 9.08 -7.78
CA SER A 310 -6.92 8.23 -7.09
C SER A 310 -7.65 7.11 -6.36
N ILE A 311 -7.19 5.87 -6.57
CA ILE A 311 -7.82 4.67 -6.01
C ILE A 311 -6.74 3.83 -5.29
N PRO A 312 -6.66 3.91 -3.95
CA PRO A 312 -5.91 2.95 -3.16
C PRO A 312 -6.66 1.62 -3.05
N GLY A 313 -5.94 0.51 -3.09
CA GLY A 313 -6.52 -0.80 -2.89
C GLY A 313 -5.48 -1.89 -2.72
N ILE A 314 -5.97 -3.10 -2.45
CA ILE A 314 -5.16 -4.31 -2.36
C ILE A 314 -5.38 -5.13 -3.63
N LEU A 315 -4.31 -5.63 -4.24
CA LEU A 315 -4.41 -6.56 -5.35
C LEU A 315 -4.89 -7.93 -4.85
N THR A 316 -6.06 -8.35 -5.28
CA THR A 316 -6.72 -9.56 -4.74
C THR A 316 -6.22 -10.86 -5.37
N GLY A 317 -5.40 -10.79 -6.42
CA GLY A 317 -5.03 -11.93 -7.26
C GLY A 317 -6.15 -12.41 -8.20
N ARG A 318 -7.40 -11.97 -8.01
CA ARG A 318 -8.52 -12.24 -8.91
C ARG A 318 -8.36 -11.44 -10.20
N LYS A 319 -8.90 -11.99 -11.28
CA LYS A 319 -9.01 -11.32 -12.58
C LYS A 319 -10.46 -11.37 -13.04
N VAL A 320 -10.89 -10.32 -13.73
CA VAL A 320 -12.22 -10.25 -14.33
C VAL A 320 -12.08 -10.06 -15.84
N LYS A 321 -12.97 -10.70 -16.59
CA LYS A 321 -13.10 -10.52 -18.03
C LYS A 321 -14.12 -9.42 -18.30
N LEU A 322 -13.70 -8.39 -19.01
CA LEU A 322 -14.56 -7.30 -19.48
C LEU A 322 -15.43 -7.76 -20.65
N PHE A 323 -16.44 -6.96 -21.00
CA PHE A 323 -17.30 -7.17 -22.15
C PHE A 323 -16.51 -7.25 -23.47
N SER A 324 -15.42 -6.48 -23.58
CA SER A 324 -14.49 -6.52 -24.73
C SER A 324 -13.74 -7.85 -24.85
N GLY A 325 -13.76 -8.68 -23.80
CA GLY A 325 -12.99 -9.92 -23.69
C GLY A 325 -11.61 -9.73 -23.04
N GLN A 326 -11.17 -8.50 -22.80
CA GLN A 326 -9.93 -8.20 -22.07
C GLN A 326 -10.02 -8.69 -20.63
N VAL A 327 -8.93 -9.27 -20.11
CA VAL A 327 -8.84 -9.77 -18.74
C VAL A 327 -7.94 -8.85 -17.92
N ILE A 328 -8.47 -8.25 -16.86
CA ILE A 328 -7.76 -7.28 -16.01
C ILE A 328 -7.75 -7.74 -14.54
N PRO A 329 -6.71 -7.37 -13.76
CA PRO A 329 -6.65 -7.67 -12.34
C PRO A 329 -7.67 -6.85 -11.52
N VAL A 330 -8.09 -7.42 -10.38
CA VAL A 330 -9.05 -6.80 -9.46
C VAL A 330 -8.32 -6.21 -8.25
N ILE A 331 -8.55 -4.92 -8.00
CA ILE A 331 -8.15 -4.22 -6.79
C ILE A 331 -9.35 -4.05 -5.86
N GLU A 332 -9.07 -4.16 -4.57
CA GLU A 332 -10.06 -4.04 -3.50
C GLU A 332 -9.75 -2.83 -2.62
N PRO A 333 -10.51 -1.73 -2.75
CA PRO A 333 -10.45 -0.63 -1.81
C PRO A 333 -10.93 -1.08 -0.43
N GLN A 334 -10.09 -0.90 0.60
CA GLN A 334 -10.42 -1.28 1.98
C GLN A 334 -11.29 -0.26 2.72
N SER A 335 -11.32 0.99 2.23
CA SER A 335 -12.12 2.08 2.78
C SER A 335 -12.32 3.18 1.76
N THR A 336 -13.16 4.18 2.08
CA THR A 336 -13.32 5.40 1.28
C THR A 336 -12.13 6.36 1.38
N ARG A 337 -11.20 6.13 2.33
CA ARG A 337 -10.04 7.00 2.52
C ARG A 337 -9.07 6.86 1.36
N GLY A 338 -8.63 8.01 0.84
CA GLY A 338 -7.73 8.08 -0.32
C GLY A 338 -8.44 7.95 -1.67
N LEU A 339 -9.77 7.76 -1.70
CA LEU A 339 -10.57 7.93 -2.91
C LEU A 339 -10.77 9.43 -3.15
N TYR A 340 -9.91 10.04 -3.96
CA TYR A 340 -10.01 11.47 -4.29
C TYR A 340 -10.26 11.68 -5.77
N GLY A 341 -11.11 12.66 -6.08
CA GLY A 341 -11.30 13.23 -7.41
C GLY A 341 -10.60 14.59 -7.49
N TRP A 342 -9.85 14.81 -8.56
CA TRP A 342 -9.09 16.03 -8.77
C TRP A 342 -9.86 17.01 -9.61
N LYS A 343 -10.18 18.15 -8.99
CA LYS A 343 -10.92 19.26 -9.62
C LYS A 343 -9.94 20.39 -9.93
N VAL A 344 -9.45 20.44 -11.17
CA VAL A 344 -8.43 21.41 -11.60
C VAL A 344 -8.91 22.85 -11.43
N ASN A 345 -10.17 23.11 -11.76
CA ASN A 345 -10.79 24.44 -11.62
C ASN A 345 -10.70 24.98 -10.19
N ASN A 346 -10.94 24.13 -9.19
CA ASN A 346 -10.82 24.52 -7.78
C ASN A 346 -9.37 24.84 -7.38
N LEU A 347 -8.38 24.16 -7.97
CA LEU A 347 -6.98 24.49 -7.72
C LEU A 347 -6.57 25.81 -8.36
N VAL A 348 -7.07 26.10 -9.57
CA VAL A 348 -6.83 27.40 -10.24
C VAL A 348 -7.40 28.51 -9.37
N SER A 349 -8.65 28.39 -8.92
CA SER A 349 -9.26 29.38 -8.02
C SER A 349 -8.46 29.56 -6.72
N ALA A 350 -8.07 28.47 -6.06
CA ALA A 350 -7.27 28.53 -4.84
C ALA A 350 -5.87 29.15 -5.07
N ALA A 351 -5.26 28.91 -6.24
CA ALA A 351 -4.01 29.54 -6.60
C ALA A 351 -4.18 31.05 -6.84
N MET A 352 -5.24 31.46 -7.54
CA MET A 352 -5.56 32.87 -7.78
C MET A 352 -5.77 33.64 -6.47
N ASP A 353 -6.52 33.07 -5.53
CA ASP A 353 -6.74 33.65 -4.21
C ASP A 353 -5.42 33.88 -3.45
N ALA A 354 -4.48 32.93 -3.55
CA ALA A 354 -3.15 33.05 -2.94
C ALA A 354 -2.29 34.14 -3.58
N VAL A 355 -2.39 34.37 -4.90
CA VAL A 355 -1.63 35.43 -5.60
C VAL A 355 -2.20 36.81 -5.33
N GLN A 356 -3.53 36.95 -5.29
CA GLN A 356 -4.19 38.23 -4.99
C GLN A 356 -3.82 38.77 -3.59
N ALA A 357 -3.50 37.88 -2.65
CA ALA A 357 -3.04 38.24 -1.31
C ALA A 357 -1.61 38.84 -1.28
N GLU A 358 -0.81 38.67 -2.34
CA GLU A 358 0.59 39.14 -2.42
C GLU A 358 0.78 40.37 -3.35
N ASP A 359 -0.26 41.19 -3.57
CA ASP A 359 -0.21 42.45 -4.33
C ASP A 359 0.26 42.32 -5.81
N GLY A 360 -0.03 41.20 -6.46
CA GLY A 360 0.20 40.99 -7.89
C GLY A 360 -1.07 41.08 -8.73
N ALA A 361 -1.02 41.78 -9.87
CA ALA A 361 -2.02 41.61 -10.93
C ALA A 361 -1.82 40.24 -11.58
N ALA A 362 -2.51 39.24 -11.03
CA ALA A 362 -2.45 37.86 -11.49
C ALA A 362 -3.20 37.72 -12.82
N ASP A 363 -2.48 37.34 -13.88
CA ASP A 363 -3.10 36.93 -15.14
C ASP A 363 -3.67 35.50 -14.97
N GLU A 364 -4.99 35.43 -14.82
CA GLU A 364 -5.73 34.17 -14.63
C GLU A 364 -5.45 33.16 -15.74
N GLU A 365 -5.34 33.64 -16.98
CA GLU A 365 -5.12 32.79 -18.13
C GLU A 365 -3.71 32.18 -18.09
N ARG A 366 -2.71 32.98 -17.68
CA ARG A 366 -1.34 32.50 -17.48
C ARG A 366 -1.28 31.46 -16.36
N ILE A 367 -1.88 31.74 -15.21
CA ILE A 367 -1.86 30.82 -14.05
C ILE A 367 -2.58 29.52 -14.38
N ARG A 368 -3.76 29.58 -15.00
CA ARG A 368 -4.50 28.41 -15.49
C ARG A 368 -3.61 27.59 -16.41
N LYS A 369 -3.02 28.21 -17.43
CA LYS A 369 -2.16 27.51 -18.39
C LYS A 369 -0.93 26.86 -17.74
N THR A 370 -0.26 27.54 -16.81
CA THR A 370 0.90 26.99 -16.10
C THR A 370 0.48 25.84 -15.18
N LEU A 371 -0.65 25.96 -14.49
CA LEU A 371 -1.15 24.90 -13.62
C LEU A 371 -1.63 23.69 -14.45
N ASP A 372 -2.39 23.90 -15.52
CA ASP A 372 -2.78 22.85 -16.46
C ASP A 372 -1.55 22.14 -17.05
N GLY A 373 -0.53 22.90 -17.45
CA GLY A 373 0.74 22.35 -17.93
C GLY A 373 1.47 21.52 -16.87
N PHE A 374 1.51 22.02 -15.63
CA PHE A 374 2.10 21.33 -14.49
C PHE A 374 1.37 20.01 -14.19
N LEU A 375 0.04 20.04 -14.14
CA LEU A 375 -0.79 18.89 -13.82
C LEU A 375 -0.75 17.83 -14.91
N ASN A 376 -0.85 18.24 -16.17
CA ASN A 376 -0.69 17.35 -17.31
C ASN A 376 0.70 16.71 -17.30
N ARG A 377 1.75 17.51 -17.09
CA ARG A 377 3.11 16.98 -17.08
C ARG A 377 3.33 15.99 -15.95
N ILE A 378 2.86 16.31 -14.74
CA ILE A 378 2.90 15.37 -13.61
C ILE A 378 2.17 14.07 -13.96
N TYR A 379 0.98 14.16 -14.56
CA TYR A 379 0.19 12.97 -14.88
C TYR A 379 0.86 12.11 -15.96
N TYR A 380 1.28 12.71 -17.08
CA TYR A 380 1.84 11.97 -18.22
C TYR A 380 3.27 11.50 -17.99
N ASP A 381 4.13 12.31 -17.37
CA ASP A 381 5.53 11.93 -17.11
C ASP A 381 5.59 10.80 -16.06
N LEU A 382 4.60 10.73 -15.16
CA LEU A 382 4.64 9.86 -13.99
C LEU A 382 3.64 8.70 -14.03
N ARG A 383 2.97 8.49 -15.16
CA ARG A 383 1.97 7.44 -15.34
C ARG A 383 2.57 6.05 -15.09
N ASN A 384 1.99 5.31 -14.16
CA ASN A 384 2.42 3.96 -13.83
C ASN A 384 1.24 3.13 -13.30
N LEU A 385 1.48 1.83 -13.10
CA LEU A 385 0.48 0.89 -12.61
C LEU A 385 0.25 0.96 -11.09
N GLY A 386 1.06 1.72 -10.35
CA GLY A 386 0.90 1.93 -8.92
C GLY A 386 1.17 0.70 -8.06
N THR A 387 1.96 -0.27 -8.53
CA THR A 387 2.14 -1.58 -7.87
C THR A 387 3.43 -1.67 -7.06
N THR A 388 4.53 -1.09 -7.57
CA THR A 388 5.80 -1.05 -6.84
C THR A 388 5.76 0.08 -5.80
N SER A 389 6.62 -0.01 -4.78
CA SER A 389 6.73 1.04 -3.76
C SER A 389 7.06 2.41 -4.35
N GLN A 390 7.97 2.44 -5.33
CA GLN A 390 8.34 3.66 -6.03
C GLN A 390 7.16 4.22 -6.83
N ASP A 391 6.44 3.37 -7.56
CA ASP A 391 5.25 3.76 -8.33
C ASP A 391 4.14 4.32 -7.44
N ARG A 392 3.89 3.68 -6.28
CA ARG A 392 2.92 4.16 -5.31
C ARG A 392 3.32 5.51 -4.74
N ALA A 393 4.58 5.67 -4.35
CA ALA A 393 5.09 6.95 -3.89
C ALA A 393 4.93 8.01 -4.99
N LEU A 394 5.26 7.67 -6.23
CA LEU A 394 5.14 8.58 -7.34
C LEU A 394 3.68 9.01 -7.58
N ASN A 395 2.74 8.08 -7.60
CA ASN A 395 1.32 8.39 -7.75
C ASN A 395 0.76 9.17 -6.55
N PHE A 396 1.15 8.80 -5.34
CA PHE A 396 0.75 9.51 -4.13
C PHE A 396 1.34 10.93 -4.09
N SER A 397 2.52 11.14 -4.68
CA SER A 397 3.12 12.46 -4.84
C SER A 397 2.27 13.40 -5.65
N VAL A 398 1.57 12.88 -6.67
CA VAL A 398 0.63 13.67 -7.46
C VAL A 398 -0.53 14.09 -6.58
N THR A 399 -1.16 13.14 -5.87
CA THR A 399 -2.24 13.46 -4.94
C THR A 399 -1.80 14.49 -3.90
N ASN A 400 -0.60 14.33 -3.32
CA ASN A 400 -0.07 15.29 -2.37
C ASN A 400 0.22 16.65 -3.01
N ALA A 401 0.68 16.68 -4.27
CA ALA A 401 0.89 17.92 -5.01
C ALA A 401 -0.43 18.66 -5.28
N PHE A 402 -1.51 17.93 -5.58
CA PHE A 402 -2.86 18.49 -5.69
C PHE A 402 -3.35 19.05 -4.35
N GLN A 403 -3.15 18.32 -3.24
CA GLN A 403 -3.54 18.80 -1.91
C GLN A 403 -2.69 19.97 -1.41
N ALA A 404 -1.41 19.99 -1.78
CA ALA A 404 -0.46 21.05 -1.46
C ALA A 404 -0.37 22.12 -2.56
N ALA A 405 -1.33 22.20 -3.48
CA ALA A 405 -1.29 23.13 -4.61
C ALA A 405 -1.03 24.58 -4.17
N GLN A 406 -1.63 25.01 -3.05
CA GLN A 406 -1.39 26.31 -2.42
C GLN A 406 0.09 26.61 -2.15
N THR A 407 0.89 25.58 -1.86
CA THR A 407 2.33 25.71 -1.59
C THR A 407 3.11 26.05 -2.87
N PHE A 408 2.65 25.58 -4.02
CA PHE A 408 3.28 25.85 -5.31
C PHE A 408 2.71 27.10 -5.99
N SER A 409 1.53 27.56 -5.57
CA SER A 409 0.87 28.75 -6.11
C SER A 409 1.80 29.96 -6.15
N GLN A 410 2.64 30.17 -5.13
CA GLN A 410 3.62 31.25 -5.14
C GLN A 410 4.73 31.08 -6.20
N ALA A 411 5.20 29.86 -6.47
CA ALA A 411 6.16 29.65 -7.56
C ALA A 411 5.52 29.88 -8.93
N VAL A 412 4.29 29.42 -9.11
CA VAL A 412 3.51 29.63 -10.33
C VAL A 412 3.19 31.11 -10.54
N ALA A 413 2.80 31.83 -9.48
CA ALA A 413 2.52 33.27 -9.48
C ALA A 413 3.68 34.10 -10.03
N VAL A 414 4.89 33.66 -9.69
CA VAL A 414 6.13 34.34 -10.02
C VAL A 414 6.68 33.90 -11.40
N GLY A 415 5.86 33.16 -12.16
CA GLY A 415 6.14 32.74 -13.53
C GLY A 415 7.08 31.53 -13.65
N MET A 416 7.28 30.76 -12.57
CA MET A 416 8.12 29.57 -12.62
C MET A 416 7.34 28.35 -13.12
N GLU A 417 8.00 27.52 -13.92
CA GLU A 417 7.47 26.27 -14.47
C GLU A 417 8.21 25.06 -13.91
N LEU A 418 7.57 23.89 -13.97
CA LEU A 418 8.16 22.62 -13.54
C LEU A 418 9.25 22.17 -14.52
N ASP A 419 10.47 21.94 -14.02
CA ASP A 419 11.64 21.43 -14.74
C ASP A 419 11.64 19.90 -14.75
N SER A 420 11.64 19.29 -13.56
CA SER A 420 11.76 17.84 -13.37
C SER A 420 11.19 17.39 -12.04
N ILE A 421 10.84 16.11 -11.98
CA ILE A 421 10.38 15.40 -10.79
C ILE A 421 11.34 14.25 -10.54
N THR A 422 11.85 14.13 -9.32
CA THR A 422 12.74 13.03 -8.94
C THR A 422 12.23 12.38 -7.67
N VAL A 423 12.29 11.05 -7.63
CA VAL A 423 11.83 10.23 -6.51
C VAL A 423 12.98 9.33 -6.07
N GLU A 424 13.36 9.45 -4.81
CA GLU A 424 14.46 8.69 -4.20
C GLU A 424 14.03 8.10 -2.86
N LYS A 425 14.66 7.00 -2.44
CA LYS A 425 14.34 6.41 -1.14
C LYS A 425 14.77 7.36 -0.02
N SER A 426 13.85 7.66 0.89
CA SER A 426 14.12 8.63 1.95
C SER A 426 14.99 8.02 3.05
N PRO A 427 16.04 8.72 3.51
CA PRO A 427 16.76 8.35 4.72
C PRO A 427 16.02 8.78 5.99
N PHE A 428 14.98 9.62 5.89
CA PHE A 428 14.31 10.26 7.02
C PHE A 428 13.09 9.48 7.50
N CYS A 429 13.24 8.17 7.69
CA CYS A 429 12.13 7.33 8.11
C CYS A 429 12.46 6.38 9.24
N ARG A 430 11.39 5.99 9.94
CA ARG A 430 11.47 4.95 10.96
C ARG A 430 11.85 3.63 10.28
N MET A 431 12.53 2.79 11.04
CA MET A 431 12.78 1.41 10.63
C MET A 431 11.45 0.74 10.28
N ASP A 432 11.43 -0.06 9.23
CA ASP A 432 10.26 -0.73 8.65
C ASP A 432 9.25 0.18 7.92
N SER A 433 9.53 1.49 7.77
CA SER A 433 8.75 2.37 6.89
C SER A 433 9.28 2.35 5.46
N ASP A 434 8.39 2.44 4.48
CA ASP A 434 8.72 2.49 3.06
C ASP A 434 8.54 3.91 2.53
N CYS A 435 9.53 4.75 2.83
CA CYS A 435 9.43 6.17 2.55
C CYS A 435 10.23 6.63 1.35
N TRP A 436 9.68 7.65 0.71
CA TRP A 436 10.23 8.21 -0.52
C TRP A 436 10.28 9.73 -0.45
N ASP A 437 11.42 10.30 -0.82
CA ASP A 437 11.59 11.74 -0.99
C ASP A 437 11.24 12.08 -2.44
N VAL A 438 10.25 12.97 -2.60
CA VAL A 438 9.87 13.50 -3.91
C VAL A 438 10.33 14.94 -3.99
N LYS A 439 11.12 15.25 -5.03
CA LYS A 439 11.64 16.59 -5.30
C LYS A 439 11.01 17.13 -6.58
N LEU A 440 10.25 18.22 -6.45
CA LEU A 440 9.71 19.01 -7.55
C LEU A 440 10.62 20.21 -7.78
N LYS A 441 11.23 20.29 -8.96
CA LYS A 441 12.17 21.34 -9.32
C LYS A 441 11.51 22.32 -10.26
N PHE A 442 11.46 23.60 -9.89
CA PHE A 442 10.90 24.68 -10.68
C PHE A 442 12.00 25.59 -11.21
N PHE A 443 11.84 26.10 -12.42
CA PHE A 443 12.75 27.05 -13.06
C PHE A 443 11.98 28.21 -13.68
N ASP A 444 12.67 29.32 -13.93
CA ASP A 444 12.11 30.49 -14.60
C ASP A 444 12.51 30.43 -16.09
N PRO A 445 11.54 30.29 -17.02
CA PRO A 445 11.83 30.20 -18.44
C PRO A 445 12.27 31.53 -19.05
N GLU A 446 11.87 32.67 -18.47
CA GLU A 446 12.21 34.01 -18.96
C GLU A 446 13.58 34.47 -18.43
N ASN A 447 13.99 34.00 -17.24
CA ASN A 447 15.27 34.36 -16.63
C ASN A 447 16.09 33.13 -16.21
N SER A 448 16.96 32.69 -17.12
CA SER A 448 17.87 31.54 -16.90
C SER A 448 18.91 31.73 -15.78
N ARG A 449 19.12 32.96 -15.29
CA ARG A 449 20.03 33.26 -14.16
C ARG A 449 19.35 33.15 -12.80
N ARG A 450 18.02 33.05 -12.77
CA ARG A 450 17.27 32.92 -11.53
C ARG A 450 17.49 31.54 -10.91
N ALA A 451 17.67 31.51 -9.60
CA ALA A 451 17.84 30.25 -8.87
C ALA A 451 16.59 29.36 -9.03
N LYS A 452 16.82 28.08 -9.29
CA LYS A 452 15.74 27.07 -9.33
C LYS A 452 15.21 26.84 -7.92
N LYS A 453 13.89 26.72 -7.78
CA LYS A 453 13.25 26.36 -6.49
C LYS A 453 13.03 24.86 -6.46
N ILE A 454 13.33 24.22 -5.32
CA ILE A 454 13.11 22.79 -5.13
C ILE A 454 12.18 22.62 -3.93
N TYR A 455 11.04 21.98 -4.17
CA TYR A 455 10.15 21.52 -3.11
C TYR A 455 10.43 20.05 -2.88
N ARG A 456 10.73 19.69 -1.63
CA ARG A 456 10.93 18.30 -1.22
C ARG A 456 9.94 17.94 -0.13
N PHE A 457 9.24 16.84 -0.32
CA PHE A 457 8.40 16.23 0.71
C PHE A 457 8.69 14.73 0.78
N THR A 458 8.59 14.20 2.00
CA THR A 458 8.75 12.78 2.29
C THR A 458 7.37 12.18 2.50
N MET A 459 7.13 11.04 1.89
CA MET A 459 5.90 10.25 2.04
C MET A 459 6.20 8.86 2.56
#